data_AF-A0A1I6IAS3-F1
#
_entry.id   AF-A0A1I6IAS3-F1
#
_cell.length_a   1.000
_cell.length_b   1.000
_cell.length_c   1.000
_cell.angle_alpha   90.00
_cell.angle_beta   90.00
_cell.angle_gamma   90.00
#
_symmetry.space_group_name_H-M   'P 1'
#
loop_
_entity.id
_entity.type
_entity.pdbx_description
1 polymer ?
#
loop_
_entity_poly.entity_id
_entity_poly.type
_entity_poly.pdbx_seq_one_letter_code
_entity_poly.pdbx_strand_id
1 'polypeptide(L)'
;MNRALRVRTGAWERDHATDSELVELTDRPFESVADVRTRLDRLEERLRERNDRRAVFLTVYARMTREMQRGIEDGAFSDAAWMRAYVVSFAEYYRRAFSAFERGRFDAVPDPWRIAFGTAVTGDNLVVQDAFLGINAHINYDLALALCDVRIDPDRRGKYADHVGVDDVLLRLVDAQQDALTELYAPGIADVDAALGRFDETVSYHALTEGRIQAWRIAVVLTDFEWLPVERYARWTLRATAVGGASLVRSPGLDPTVLRALRRVERVRGEAEMLDVLERRLDAAVSA
;
A
#
# COMPACT_ATOMS: atom_id res chain seq x y z
N MET A 1 21.48 -21.38 -8.00
CA MET A 1 20.05 -21.02 -7.96
C MET A 1 19.66 -20.83 -6.50
N ASN A 2 19.52 -19.57 -6.05
CA ASN A 2 19.61 -19.20 -4.64
C ASN A 2 18.31 -19.54 -3.87
N ARG A 3 18.41 -20.35 -2.81
CA ARG A 3 17.28 -20.78 -1.96
C ARG A 3 16.63 -19.62 -1.19
N ALA A 4 17.27 -18.44 -1.20
CA ALA A 4 16.90 -17.22 -0.48
C ALA A 4 15.68 -16.47 -1.05
N LEU A 5 15.21 -16.79 -2.27
CA LEU A 5 14.09 -16.08 -2.92
C LEU A 5 12.72 -16.79 -2.76
N ARG A 6 12.64 -17.90 -2.02
CA ARG A 6 11.35 -18.54 -1.75
C ARG A 6 10.64 -17.83 -0.59
N VAL A 7 9.74 -16.92 -0.92
CA VAL A 7 8.81 -16.37 0.07
C VAL A 7 7.86 -17.49 0.51
N ARG A 8 7.94 -17.86 1.79
CA ARG A 8 6.97 -18.75 2.42
C ARG A 8 5.68 -17.97 2.66
N THR A 9 4.70 -18.16 1.79
CA THR A 9 3.36 -17.56 1.96
C THR A 9 2.49 -18.30 2.99
N GLY A 10 2.95 -19.46 3.48
CA GLY A 10 2.23 -20.33 4.42
C GLY A 10 2.83 -20.44 5.83
N ALA A 11 3.76 -19.57 6.22
CA ALA A 11 4.38 -19.60 7.56
C ALA A 11 3.73 -18.62 8.55
N TRP A 12 2.63 -17.98 8.18
CA TRP A 12 1.96 -16.98 8.99
C TRP A 12 0.83 -17.64 9.79
N GLU A 13 1.19 -18.57 10.67
CA GLU A 13 0.27 -19.06 11.70
C GLU A 13 0.10 -17.95 12.75
N ARG A 14 -1.15 -17.68 13.10
CA ARG A 14 -1.53 -16.53 13.93
C ARG A 14 -1.28 -16.85 15.41
N ASP A 15 -0.58 -15.97 16.12
CA ASP A 15 -0.39 -16.04 17.59
C ASP A 15 -1.24 -15.00 18.37
N HIS A 16 -2.25 -14.41 17.72
CA HIS A 16 -3.15 -13.45 18.38
C HIS A 16 -4.62 -13.72 18.02
N ALA A 17 -5.52 -13.45 18.97
CA ALA A 17 -6.96 -13.63 18.82
C ALA A 17 -7.52 -12.64 17.77
N THR A 18 -8.65 -13.02 17.14
CA THR A 18 -9.39 -12.11 16.26
C THR A 18 -9.88 -10.92 17.06
N ASP A 19 -9.57 -9.73 16.57
CA ASP A 19 -10.01 -8.49 17.17
C ASP A 19 -11.36 -8.06 16.60
N SER A 20 -12.40 -8.13 17.44
CA SER A 20 -13.76 -7.76 17.04
C SER A 20 -13.88 -6.30 16.60
N GLU A 21 -13.10 -5.38 17.17
CA GLU A 21 -13.16 -3.95 16.82
C GLU A 21 -12.59 -3.70 15.41
N LEU A 22 -11.44 -4.30 15.09
CA LEU A 22 -10.83 -4.19 13.76
C LEU A 22 -11.68 -4.90 12.70
N VAL A 23 -12.31 -6.02 13.08
CA VAL A 23 -13.26 -6.73 12.23
C VAL A 23 -14.49 -5.88 11.94
N GLU A 24 -15.09 -5.23 12.93
CA GLU A 24 -16.29 -4.40 12.76
C GLU A 24 -16.06 -3.27 11.75
N LEU A 25 -14.90 -2.61 11.83
CA LEU A 25 -14.51 -1.56 10.90
C LEU A 25 -14.35 -2.04 9.46
N THR A 26 -14.16 -3.35 9.25
CA THR A 26 -13.86 -3.95 7.94
C THR A 26 -14.87 -5.00 7.49
N ASP A 27 -15.95 -5.27 8.22
CA ASP A 27 -16.85 -6.39 7.91
C ASP A 27 -17.72 -6.14 6.68
N ARG A 28 -18.31 -4.94 6.61
CA ARG A 28 -19.23 -4.55 5.54
C ARG A 28 -18.53 -3.78 4.41
N PRO A 29 -19.02 -3.83 3.16
CA PRO A 29 -18.52 -3.00 2.08
C PRO A 29 -18.58 -1.50 2.39
N PHE A 30 -17.75 -0.70 1.73
CA PHE A 30 -17.81 0.75 1.78
C PHE A 30 -18.95 1.29 0.90
N GLU A 31 -19.61 2.35 1.35
CA GLU A 31 -20.76 2.93 0.66
C GLU A 31 -20.40 4.19 -0.15
N SER A 32 -19.32 4.89 0.22
CA SER A 32 -18.88 6.12 -0.43
C SER A 32 -17.42 6.42 -0.07
N VAL A 33 -16.81 7.37 -0.77
CA VAL A 33 -15.45 7.85 -0.44
C VAL A 33 -15.37 8.40 0.99
N ALA A 34 -16.43 9.07 1.48
CA ALA A 34 -16.49 9.56 2.86
C ALA A 34 -16.58 8.44 3.90
N ASP A 35 -17.28 7.34 3.57
CA ASP A 35 -17.32 6.12 4.42
C ASP A 35 -15.96 5.42 4.44
N VAL A 36 -15.30 5.30 3.27
CA VAL A 36 -13.92 4.79 3.17
C VAL A 36 -13.01 5.58 4.10
N ARG A 37 -12.93 6.91 3.93
CA ARG A 37 -12.09 7.79 4.74
C ARG A 37 -12.35 7.57 6.23
N THR A 38 -13.61 7.69 6.64
CA THR A 38 -13.99 7.63 8.07
C THR A 38 -13.59 6.30 8.70
N ARG A 39 -13.76 5.19 7.99
CA ARG A 39 -13.47 3.85 8.51
C ARG A 39 -11.99 3.50 8.44
N LEU A 40 -11.26 3.97 7.42
CA LEU A 40 -9.81 3.84 7.37
C LEU A 40 -9.13 4.69 8.45
N ASP A 41 -9.57 5.93 8.68
CA ASP A 41 -9.07 6.80 9.75
C ASP A 41 -9.24 6.12 11.13
N ARG A 42 -10.42 5.54 11.41
CA ARG A 42 -10.67 4.80 12.65
C ARG A 42 -9.85 3.52 12.76
N LEU A 43 -9.67 2.81 11.64
CA LEU A 43 -8.88 1.58 11.63
C LEU A 43 -7.40 1.91 11.89
N GLU A 44 -6.91 3.00 11.31
CA GLU A 44 -5.57 3.53 11.54
C GLU A 44 -5.37 3.87 13.02
N GLU A 45 -6.25 4.68 13.60
CA GLU A 45 -6.21 5.08 15.01
C GLU A 45 -6.10 3.85 15.92
N ARG A 46 -6.95 2.84 15.71
CA ARG A 46 -6.94 1.61 16.52
C ARG A 46 -5.66 0.78 16.36
N LEU A 47 -5.11 0.69 15.16
CA LEU A 47 -3.84 -0.02 14.95
C LEU A 47 -2.69 0.74 15.61
N ARG A 48 -2.70 2.07 15.58
CA ARG A 48 -1.68 2.91 16.23
C ARG A 48 -1.73 2.83 17.75
N GLU A 49 -2.91 2.91 18.36
CA GLU A 49 -3.10 2.72 19.80
C GLU A 49 -2.52 1.39 20.30
N ARG A 50 -2.47 0.39 19.42
CA ARG A 50 -1.97 -0.96 19.69
C ARG A 50 -0.51 -1.17 19.29
N ASN A 51 0.17 -0.14 18.78
CA ASN A 51 1.51 -0.25 18.18
C ASN A 51 1.58 -1.35 17.10
N ASP A 52 0.51 -1.49 16.31
CA ASP A 52 0.46 -2.49 15.25
C ASP A 52 1.07 -1.91 13.96
N ARG A 53 2.15 -2.52 13.47
CA ARG A 53 2.87 -2.06 12.27
C ARG A 53 2.05 -2.12 10.98
N ARG A 54 0.90 -2.81 10.97
CA ARG A 54 -0.07 -2.71 9.86
C ARG A 54 -0.59 -1.28 9.70
N ALA A 55 -0.51 -0.44 10.75
CA ALA A 55 -0.78 0.99 10.67
C ALA A 55 0.14 1.73 9.69
N VAL A 56 1.38 1.29 9.49
CA VAL A 56 2.38 2.04 8.70
C VAL A 56 1.91 2.30 7.27
N PHE A 57 1.50 1.25 6.55
CA PHE A 57 0.91 1.41 5.22
C PHE A 57 -0.45 2.11 5.29
N LEU A 58 -1.26 1.79 6.30
CA LEU A 58 -2.60 2.34 6.42
C LEU A 58 -2.58 3.87 6.62
N THR A 59 -1.61 4.42 7.35
CA THR A 59 -1.41 5.87 7.51
C THR A 59 -1.18 6.56 6.16
N VAL A 60 -0.30 5.99 5.33
CA VAL A 60 -0.06 6.50 3.96
C VAL A 60 -1.35 6.40 3.13
N TYR A 61 -2.05 5.27 3.23
CA TYR A 61 -3.25 5.01 2.45
C TYR A 61 -4.46 5.88 2.86
N ALA A 62 -4.67 6.08 4.16
CA ALA A 62 -5.71 6.95 4.69
C ALA A 62 -5.47 8.41 4.27
N ARG A 63 -4.21 8.86 4.29
CA ARG A 63 -3.83 10.17 3.73
C ARG A 63 -4.12 10.26 2.23
N MET A 64 -3.69 9.28 1.44
CA MET A 64 -3.96 9.25 0.00
C MET A 64 -5.47 9.31 -0.30
N THR A 65 -6.28 8.59 0.47
CA THR A 65 -7.74 8.60 0.32
C THR A 65 -8.34 9.98 0.61
N ARG A 66 -7.82 10.70 1.61
CA ARG A 66 -8.22 12.08 1.90
C ARG A 66 -7.92 13.03 0.73
N GLU A 67 -6.74 12.92 0.14
CA GLU A 67 -6.38 13.75 -1.02
C GLU A 67 -7.19 13.42 -2.27
N MET A 68 -7.46 12.14 -2.50
CA MET A 68 -8.35 11.72 -3.56
C MET A 68 -9.76 12.28 -3.38
N GLN A 69 -10.29 12.26 -2.16
CA GLN A 69 -11.59 12.89 -1.86
C GLN A 69 -11.57 14.38 -2.19
N ARG A 70 -10.54 15.11 -1.73
CA ARG A 70 -10.40 16.56 -1.99
C ARG A 70 -10.29 16.86 -3.48
N GLY A 71 -9.42 16.18 -4.21
CA GLY A 71 -9.27 16.38 -5.65
C GLY A 71 -10.56 16.11 -6.44
N ILE A 72 -11.36 15.13 -6.00
CA ILE A 72 -12.69 14.86 -6.57
C ILE A 72 -13.68 16.01 -6.27
N GLU A 73 -13.65 16.57 -5.06
CA GLU A 73 -14.52 17.68 -4.64
C GLU A 73 -14.14 19.00 -5.31
N ASP A 74 -12.84 19.24 -5.53
CA ASP A 74 -12.28 20.42 -6.18
C ASP A 74 -12.37 20.38 -7.71
N GLY A 75 -12.87 19.28 -8.28
CA GLY A 75 -13.05 19.13 -9.73
C GLY A 75 -11.75 18.88 -10.50
N ALA A 76 -10.73 18.29 -9.87
CA ALA A 76 -9.46 17.97 -10.51
C ALA A 76 -9.57 16.84 -11.57
N PHE A 77 -10.67 16.09 -11.56
CA PHE A 77 -10.92 14.95 -12.45
C PHE A 77 -12.10 15.22 -13.38
N SER A 78 -11.99 14.77 -14.62
CA SER A 78 -13.00 14.95 -15.65
C SER A 78 -14.27 14.12 -15.40
N ASP A 79 -14.13 12.89 -14.89
CA ASP A 79 -15.22 12.02 -14.48
C ASP A 79 -15.18 11.77 -12.96
N ALA A 80 -15.69 12.75 -12.21
CA ALA A 80 -15.76 12.67 -10.75
C ALA A 80 -16.61 11.48 -10.25
N ALA A 81 -17.60 11.01 -11.02
CA ALA A 81 -18.44 9.87 -10.62
C ALA A 81 -17.64 8.57 -10.72
N TRP A 82 -16.93 8.38 -11.83
CA TRP A 82 -16.03 7.24 -12.01
C TRP A 82 -14.89 7.25 -10.99
N MET A 83 -14.30 8.41 -10.68
CA MET A 83 -13.25 8.52 -9.67
C MET A 83 -13.73 8.13 -8.26
N ARG A 84 -14.98 8.48 -7.88
CA ARG A 84 -15.55 8.00 -6.60
C ARG A 84 -15.71 6.48 -6.60
N ALA A 85 -16.21 5.90 -7.69
CA ALA A 85 -16.33 4.45 -7.81
C ALA A 85 -14.96 3.76 -7.76
N TYR A 86 -13.96 4.32 -8.45
CA TYR A 86 -12.58 3.84 -8.44
C TYR A 86 -12.00 3.83 -7.02
N VAL A 87 -12.07 4.94 -6.28
CA VAL A 87 -11.56 5.01 -4.89
C VAL A 87 -12.25 3.97 -3.99
N VAL A 88 -13.58 3.84 -4.07
CA VAL A 88 -14.34 2.87 -3.27
C VAL A 88 -13.98 1.43 -3.64
N SER A 89 -13.92 1.11 -4.94
CA SER A 89 -13.53 -0.22 -5.43
C SER A 89 -12.12 -0.58 -4.98
N PHE A 90 -11.18 0.35 -5.05
CA PHE A 90 -9.81 0.11 -4.63
C PHE A 90 -9.73 -0.16 -3.12
N ALA A 91 -10.45 0.62 -2.31
CA ALA A 91 -10.55 0.40 -0.87
C ALA A 91 -11.18 -0.95 -0.49
N GLU A 92 -12.14 -1.43 -1.28
CA GLU A 92 -12.76 -2.74 -1.06
C GLU A 92 -11.75 -3.89 -1.14
N TYR A 93 -10.74 -3.81 -2.02
CA TYR A 93 -9.70 -4.84 -2.08
C TYR A 93 -8.85 -4.89 -0.80
N TYR A 94 -8.40 -3.72 -0.31
CA TYR A 94 -7.69 -3.63 0.95
C TYR A 94 -8.55 -4.15 2.12
N ARG A 95 -9.81 -3.70 2.21
CA ARG A 95 -10.74 -4.12 3.26
C ARG A 95 -10.91 -5.63 3.28
N ARG A 96 -11.16 -6.26 2.13
CA ARG A 96 -11.35 -7.72 2.03
C ARG A 96 -10.09 -8.46 2.46
N ALA A 97 -8.91 -8.03 2.00
CA ALA A 97 -7.65 -8.64 2.38
C ALA A 97 -7.39 -8.51 3.88
N PHE A 98 -7.55 -7.31 4.45
CA PHE A 98 -7.37 -7.04 5.87
C PHE A 98 -8.34 -7.87 6.71
N SER A 99 -9.63 -7.85 6.37
CA SER A 99 -10.68 -8.53 7.12
C SER A 99 -10.60 -10.06 7.03
N ALA A 100 -10.04 -10.61 5.95
CA ALA A 100 -9.73 -12.03 5.83
C ALA A 100 -8.50 -12.41 6.67
N PHE A 101 -7.45 -11.59 6.65
CA PHE A 101 -6.25 -11.78 7.45
C PHE A 101 -6.56 -11.71 8.95
N GLU A 102 -7.31 -10.69 9.36
CA GLU A 102 -7.75 -10.46 10.74
C GLU A 102 -8.70 -11.55 11.27
N ARG A 103 -9.28 -12.38 10.41
CA ARG A 103 -10.08 -13.55 10.80
C ARG A 103 -9.34 -14.88 10.65
N GLY A 104 -8.06 -14.86 10.31
CA GLY A 104 -7.27 -16.07 10.05
C GLY A 104 -7.71 -16.85 8.81
N ARG A 105 -8.48 -16.27 7.90
CA ARG A 105 -8.91 -16.90 6.64
C ARG A 105 -7.83 -16.72 5.57
N PHE A 106 -6.63 -17.26 5.82
CA PHE A 106 -5.44 -16.99 5.00
C PHE A 106 -5.57 -17.42 3.53
N ASP A 107 -6.36 -18.46 3.24
CA ASP A 107 -6.65 -18.88 1.86
C ASP A 107 -7.42 -17.82 1.05
N ALA A 108 -8.14 -16.92 1.73
CA ALA A 108 -8.84 -15.80 1.12
C ALA A 108 -7.99 -14.52 1.06
N VAL A 109 -6.77 -14.53 1.60
CA VAL A 109 -5.85 -13.37 1.56
C VAL A 109 -4.91 -13.51 0.37
N PRO A 110 -4.89 -12.53 -0.56
CA PRO A 110 -3.94 -12.55 -1.67
C PRO A 110 -2.48 -12.66 -1.20
N ASP A 111 -1.64 -13.39 -1.93
CA ASP A 111 -0.23 -13.62 -1.57
C ASP A 111 0.55 -12.35 -1.25
N PRO A 112 0.47 -11.25 -2.03
CA PRO A 112 1.17 -10.00 -1.70
C PRO A 112 0.73 -9.43 -0.35
N TRP A 113 -0.58 -9.46 -0.05
CA TRP A 113 -1.12 -9.02 1.23
C TRP A 113 -0.74 -9.93 2.40
N ARG A 114 -0.67 -11.26 2.19
CA ARG A 114 -0.15 -12.18 3.21
C ARG A 114 1.29 -11.84 3.58
N ILE A 115 2.11 -11.47 2.60
CA ILE A 115 3.49 -11.06 2.85
C ILE A 115 3.52 -9.73 3.60
N ALA A 116 2.76 -8.73 3.16
CA ALA A 116 2.71 -7.41 3.79
C ALA A 116 2.24 -7.49 5.25
N PHE A 117 1.05 -8.05 5.49
CA PHE A 117 0.50 -8.17 6.85
C PHE A 117 1.29 -9.12 7.73
N GLY A 118 1.74 -10.27 7.20
CA GLY A 118 2.54 -11.22 7.96
C GLY A 118 3.85 -10.61 8.43
N THR A 119 4.54 -9.87 7.55
CA THR A 119 5.80 -9.20 7.88
C THR A 119 5.59 -8.07 8.90
N ALA A 120 4.52 -7.28 8.74
CA ALA A 120 4.18 -6.23 9.69
C ALA A 120 3.90 -6.81 11.09
N VAL A 121 3.15 -7.92 11.18
CA VAL A 121 2.85 -8.57 12.47
C VAL A 121 4.09 -9.18 13.11
N THR A 122 5.04 -9.75 12.35
CA THR A 122 6.26 -10.31 12.95
C THR A 122 7.29 -9.24 13.34
N GLY A 123 7.21 -8.04 12.77
CA GLY A 123 8.17 -6.95 13.03
C GLY A 123 9.59 -7.27 12.57
N ASP A 124 9.76 -8.21 11.63
CA ASP A 124 11.08 -8.65 11.16
C ASP A 124 11.78 -7.62 10.25
N ASN A 125 11.02 -6.65 9.75
CA ASN A 125 11.42 -5.68 8.75
C ASN A 125 11.51 -4.26 9.31
N LEU A 126 12.15 -3.37 8.54
CA LEU A 126 12.12 -1.93 8.81
C LEU A 126 10.73 -1.35 8.49
N VAL A 127 10.38 -0.25 9.15
CA VAL A 127 9.10 0.46 8.94
C VAL A 127 8.92 0.85 7.47
N VAL A 128 9.99 1.35 6.84
CA VAL A 128 10.00 1.64 5.40
C VAL A 128 9.63 0.42 4.55
N GLN A 129 10.12 -0.77 4.90
CA GLN A 129 9.80 -1.99 4.15
C GLN A 129 8.32 -2.37 4.32
N ASP A 130 7.72 -2.14 5.49
CA ASP A 130 6.31 -2.41 5.73
C ASP A 130 5.40 -1.47 4.91
N ALA A 131 5.74 -0.18 4.83
CA ALA A 131 5.09 0.77 3.93
C ALA A 131 5.14 0.28 2.46
N PHE A 132 6.34 -0.02 1.95
CA PHE A 132 6.51 -0.45 0.57
C PHE A 132 5.87 -1.80 0.26
N LEU A 133 5.79 -2.72 1.23
CA LEU A 133 5.09 -3.99 1.05
C LEU A 133 3.59 -3.78 0.87
N GLY A 134 2.97 -2.89 1.67
CA GLY A 134 1.57 -2.51 1.51
C GLY A 134 1.31 -1.80 0.18
N ILE A 135 2.15 -0.82 -0.17
CA ILE A 135 2.09 -0.12 -1.47
C ILE A 135 2.17 -1.11 -2.63
N ASN A 136 3.13 -2.04 -2.59
CA ASN A 136 3.30 -3.05 -3.62
C ASN A 136 2.06 -3.96 -3.74
N ALA A 137 1.49 -4.41 -2.61
CA ALA A 137 0.27 -5.22 -2.64
C ALA A 137 -0.91 -4.42 -3.22
N HIS A 138 -1.07 -3.17 -2.81
CA HIS A 138 -2.19 -2.35 -3.24
C HIS A 138 -2.08 -1.93 -4.71
N ILE A 139 -0.95 -1.36 -5.13
CA ILE A 139 -0.76 -0.86 -6.49
C ILE A 139 -0.56 -2.00 -7.49
N ASN A 140 0.33 -2.96 -7.21
CA ASN A 140 0.71 -3.97 -8.22
C ASN A 140 -0.24 -5.17 -8.29
N TYR A 141 -1.11 -5.37 -7.29
CA TYR A 141 -2.09 -6.45 -7.29
C TYR A 141 -3.54 -5.96 -7.33
N ASP A 142 -3.96 -5.11 -6.40
CA ASP A 142 -5.38 -4.73 -6.28
C ASP A 142 -5.84 -3.79 -7.42
N LEU A 143 -4.99 -2.83 -7.82
CA LEU A 143 -5.40 -1.70 -8.65
C LEU A 143 -5.99 -2.11 -10.01
N ALA A 144 -5.37 -3.08 -10.69
CA ALA A 144 -5.85 -3.56 -11.98
C ALA A 144 -7.25 -4.20 -11.86
N LEU A 145 -7.49 -4.90 -10.76
CA LEU A 145 -8.76 -5.56 -10.48
C LEU A 145 -9.83 -4.51 -10.12
N ALA A 146 -9.47 -3.51 -9.30
CA ALA A 146 -10.35 -2.41 -8.96
C ALA A 146 -10.79 -1.60 -10.18
N LEU A 147 -9.86 -1.29 -11.11
CA LEU A 147 -10.14 -0.61 -12.37
C LEU A 147 -11.08 -1.43 -13.28
N CYS A 148 -10.90 -2.75 -13.32
CA CYS A 148 -11.78 -3.65 -14.06
C CYS A 148 -13.22 -3.61 -13.49
N ASP A 149 -13.36 -3.65 -12.16
CA ASP A 149 -14.67 -3.65 -11.49
C ASP A 149 -15.47 -2.35 -11.74
N VAL A 150 -14.80 -1.21 -11.89
CA VAL A 150 -15.46 0.09 -12.15
C VAL A 150 -15.63 0.43 -13.63
N ARG A 151 -15.19 -0.48 -14.51
CA ARG A 151 -15.25 -0.39 -15.98
C ARG A 151 -14.54 0.84 -16.55
N ILE A 152 -13.52 0.60 -17.36
CA ILE A 152 -12.75 1.66 -18.02
C ILE A 152 -13.37 2.16 -19.33
N ASP A 153 -14.45 1.54 -19.81
CA ASP A 153 -15.19 1.95 -21.01
C ASP A 153 -16.50 2.68 -20.64
N PRO A 154 -17.18 3.37 -21.59
CA PRO A 154 -16.79 3.62 -22.99
C PRO A 154 -15.74 4.74 -23.18
N ASP A 155 -15.54 5.63 -22.19
CA ASP A 155 -14.55 6.72 -22.28
C ASP A 155 -13.19 6.34 -21.71
N ARG A 156 -12.52 5.38 -22.36
CA ARG A 156 -11.22 4.88 -21.92
C ARG A 156 -10.14 5.95 -21.91
N ARG A 157 -10.19 6.91 -22.83
CA ARG A 157 -9.20 7.98 -22.93
C ARG A 157 -9.35 8.98 -21.79
N GLY A 158 -10.57 9.44 -21.51
CA GLY A 158 -10.83 10.34 -20.38
C GLY A 158 -10.49 9.69 -19.04
N LYS A 159 -10.95 8.45 -18.83
CA LYS A 159 -10.65 7.69 -17.61
C LYS A 159 -9.16 7.38 -17.44
N TYR A 160 -8.41 7.18 -18.53
CA TYR A 160 -6.96 7.07 -18.45
C TYR A 160 -6.30 8.38 -18.04
N ALA A 161 -6.79 9.52 -18.56
CA ALA A 161 -6.27 10.82 -18.17
C ALA A 161 -6.52 11.10 -16.68
N ASP A 162 -7.73 10.80 -16.18
CA ASP A 162 -8.04 10.90 -14.75
C ASP A 162 -7.18 9.92 -13.92
N HIS A 163 -6.98 8.68 -14.40
CA HIS A 163 -6.10 7.71 -13.78
C HIS A 163 -4.66 8.23 -13.68
N VAL A 164 -4.11 8.84 -14.72
CA VAL A 164 -2.76 9.42 -14.70
C VAL A 164 -2.72 10.67 -13.82
N GLY A 165 -3.78 11.48 -13.77
CA GLY A 165 -3.86 12.66 -12.91
C GLY A 165 -3.74 12.36 -11.41
N VAL A 166 -3.98 11.11 -10.99
CA VAL A 166 -3.68 10.64 -9.62
C VAL A 166 -2.19 10.69 -9.29
N ASP A 167 -1.30 10.59 -10.27
CA ASP A 167 0.15 10.57 -10.06
C ASP A 167 0.67 11.88 -9.46
N ASP A 168 0.05 13.01 -9.77
CA ASP A 168 0.39 14.32 -9.18
C ASP A 168 0.07 14.35 -7.68
N VAL A 169 -0.99 13.66 -7.26
CA VAL A 169 -1.34 13.50 -5.84
C VAL A 169 -0.36 12.55 -5.16
N LEU A 170 0.06 11.48 -5.85
CA LEU A 170 1.03 10.51 -5.34
C LEU A 170 2.41 11.12 -5.12
N LEU A 171 2.89 11.97 -6.04
CA LEU A 171 4.21 12.60 -5.93
C LEU A 171 4.36 13.34 -4.61
N ARG A 172 3.43 14.25 -4.29
CA ARG A 172 3.46 15.04 -3.04
C ARG A 172 3.49 14.18 -1.78
N LEU A 173 2.81 13.03 -1.80
CA LEU A 173 2.77 12.11 -0.66
C LEU A 173 4.01 11.24 -0.55
N VAL A 174 4.63 10.87 -1.68
CA VAL A 174 5.91 10.15 -1.69
C VAL A 174 7.00 11.02 -1.07
N ASP A 175 7.06 12.31 -1.45
CA ASP A 175 8.03 13.27 -0.91
C ASP A 175 7.88 13.38 0.62
N ALA A 176 6.64 13.57 1.09
CA ALA A 176 6.31 13.64 2.50
C ALA A 176 6.68 12.38 3.29
N GLN A 177 6.44 11.21 2.69
CA GLN A 177 6.80 9.92 3.28
C GLN A 177 8.32 9.80 3.40
N GLN A 178 9.08 10.16 2.37
CA GLN A 178 10.55 10.11 2.42
C GLN A 178 11.11 11.08 3.45
N ASP A 179 10.59 12.30 3.55
CA ASP A 179 10.95 13.25 4.59
C ASP A 179 10.76 12.69 6.00
N ALA A 180 9.64 11.99 6.23
CA ALA A 180 9.42 11.30 7.50
C ALA A 180 10.46 10.22 7.76
N LEU A 181 10.76 9.39 6.76
CA LEU A 181 11.75 8.33 6.89
C LEU A 181 13.15 8.90 7.15
N THR A 182 13.53 9.98 6.46
CA THR A 182 14.78 10.70 6.70
C THR A 182 14.85 11.26 8.11
N GLU A 183 13.78 11.91 8.60
CA GLU A 183 13.71 12.40 9.98
C GLU A 183 13.86 11.26 11.01
N LEU A 184 13.28 10.10 10.72
CA LEU A 184 13.37 8.93 11.60
C LEU A 184 14.78 8.37 11.67
N TYR A 185 15.44 8.17 10.52
CA TYR A 185 16.69 7.42 10.43
C TYR A 185 17.96 8.28 10.42
N ALA A 186 17.88 9.60 10.19
CA ALA A 186 19.04 10.50 10.19
C ALA A 186 19.83 10.47 11.52
N PRO A 187 19.18 10.41 12.70
CA PRO A 187 19.89 10.24 13.97
C PRO A 187 20.39 8.80 14.15
N GLY A 188 21.47 8.44 13.47
CA GLY A 188 22.10 7.11 13.58
C GLY A 188 22.80 6.62 12.33
N ILE A 189 22.68 7.35 11.21
CA ILE A 189 23.26 6.98 9.91
C ILE A 189 23.86 8.23 9.28
N ALA A 190 25.10 8.12 8.81
CA ALA A 190 25.85 9.26 8.26
C ALA A 190 25.31 9.74 6.90
N ASP A 191 24.71 8.85 6.11
CA ASP A 191 24.09 9.14 4.81
C ASP A 191 22.84 8.26 4.66
N VAL A 192 21.67 8.85 4.95
CA VAL A 192 20.39 8.14 4.92
C VAL A 192 19.99 7.80 3.48
N ASP A 193 20.22 8.71 2.54
CA ASP A 193 19.85 8.53 1.14
C ASP A 193 20.67 7.40 0.51
N ALA A 194 21.98 7.35 0.77
CA ALA A 194 22.81 6.22 0.35
C ALA A 194 22.42 4.91 1.05
N ALA A 195 22.06 4.98 2.34
CA ALA A 195 21.61 3.82 3.11
C ALA A 195 20.22 3.31 2.72
N LEU A 196 19.37 4.16 2.14
CA LEU A 196 18.03 3.79 1.70
C LEU A 196 17.93 3.65 0.19
N GLY A 197 18.96 3.99 -0.59
CA GLY A 197 18.94 4.38 -2.02
C GLY A 197 18.10 3.62 -3.05
N ARG A 198 17.55 2.43 -2.75
CA ARG A 198 16.46 1.81 -3.56
C ARG A 198 15.06 2.34 -3.21
N PHE A 199 14.96 3.00 -2.07
CA PHE A 199 13.79 3.69 -1.53
C PHE A 199 13.97 5.20 -1.68
N ASP A 200 14.97 5.68 -2.42
CA ASP A 200 15.10 7.08 -2.82
C ASP A 200 13.81 7.57 -3.51
N GLU A 201 13.51 8.87 -3.41
CA GLU A 201 12.30 9.50 -3.94
C GLU A 201 12.10 9.19 -5.42
N THR A 202 13.16 9.36 -6.23
CA THR A 202 13.10 9.19 -7.68
C THR A 202 12.77 7.74 -8.04
N VAL A 203 13.44 6.78 -7.39
CA VAL A 203 13.23 5.35 -7.62
C VAL A 203 11.83 4.91 -7.16
N SER A 204 11.39 5.42 -6.00
CA SER A 204 10.09 5.09 -5.42
C SER A 204 8.93 5.64 -6.25
N TYR A 205 9.03 6.90 -6.67
CA TYR A 205 8.05 7.54 -7.53
C TYR A 205 7.96 6.85 -8.89
N HIS A 206 9.09 6.59 -9.57
CA HIS A 206 9.08 5.88 -10.84
C HIS A 206 8.47 4.47 -10.72
N ALA A 207 8.80 3.73 -9.66
CA ALA A 207 8.23 2.40 -9.44
C ALA A 207 6.71 2.45 -9.22
N LEU A 208 6.21 3.48 -8.54
CA LEU A 208 4.78 3.70 -8.33
C LEU A 208 4.07 4.02 -9.65
N THR A 209 4.57 4.99 -10.42
CA THR A 209 3.98 5.38 -11.72
C THR A 209 3.96 4.20 -12.70
N GLU A 210 5.07 3.46 -12.82
CA GLU A 210 5.13 2.27 -13.68
C GLU A 210 4.17 1.17 -13.22
N GLY A 211 4.04 0.95 -11.91
CA GLY A 211 3.06 0.01 -11.35
C GLY A 211 1.62 0.38 -11.73
N ARG A 212 1.28 1.67 -11.69
CA ARG A 212 -0.05 2.15 -12.09
C ARG A 212 -0.31 2.06 -13.60
N ILE A 213 0.71 2.30 -14.42
CA ILE A 213 0.64 2.09 -15.87
C ILE A 213 0.42 0.60 -16.17
N GLN A 214 1.15 -0.28 -15.47
CA GLN A 214 0.97 -1.73 -15.61
C GLN A 214 -0.44 -2.16 -15.19
N ALA A 215 -0.95 -1.63 -14.08
CA ALA A 215 -2.30 -1.94 -13.61
C ALA A 215 -3.36 -1.54 -14.64
N TRP A 216 -3.23 -0.35 -15.26
CA TRP A 216 -4.11 0.08 -16.34
C TRP A 216 -4.06 -0.86 -17.55
N ARG A 217 -2.85 -1.25 -18.00
CA ARG A 217 -2.69 -2.19 -19.12
C ARG A 217 -3.36 -3.54 -18.85
N ILE A 218 -3.27 -4.05 -17.61
CA ILE A 218 -3.92 -5.30 -17.23
C ILE A 218 -5.44 -5.13 -17.15
N ALA A 219 -5.95 -4.00 -16.64
CA ALA A 219 -7.38 -3.69 -16.66
C ALA A 219 -7.94 -3.62 -18.09
N VAL A 220 -7.18 -3.06 -19.04
CA VAL A 220 -7.50 -3.09 -20.47
C VAL A 220 -7.60 -4.52 -20.99
N VAL A 221 -6.62 -5.37 -20.71
CA VAL A 221 -6.66 -6.79 -21.10
C VAL A 221 -7.87 -7.51 -20.52
N LEU A 222 -8.20 -7.29 -19.24
CA LEU A 222 -9.35 -7.90 -18.60
C LEU A 222 -10.69 -7.38 -19.15
N THR A 223 -10.72 -6.14 -19.61
CA THR A 223 -11.92 -5.52 -20.21
C THR A 223 -12.13 -5.98 -21.66
N ASP A 224 -11.07 -6.07 -22.45
CA ASP A 224 -11.15 -6.40 -23.89
C ASP A 224 -11.38 -7.90 -24.13
N PHE A 225 -10.97 -8.76 -23.20
CA PHE A 225 -10.98 -10.20 -23.37
C PHE A 225 -11.72 -10.92 -22.24
N GLU A 226 -13.01 -11.19 -22.45
CA GLU A 226 -13.86 -12.01 -21.57
C GLU A 226 -13.59 -13.53 -21.73
N TRP A 227 -12.32 -13.92 -21.87
CA TRP A 227 -11.90 -15.31 -22.03
C TRP A 227 -11.18 -15.81 -20.78
N LEU A 228 -11.70 -16.88 -20.17
CA LEU A 228 -11.22 -17.40 -18.88
C LEU A 228 -9.70 -17.65 -18.79
N PRO A 229 -9.01 -18.20 -19.83
CA PRO A 229 -7.55 -18.31 -19.82
C PRO A 229 -6.80 -16.98 -19.77
N VAL A 230 -7.31 -15.93 -20.44
CA VAL A 230 -6.71 -14.58 -20.40
C VAL A 230 -6.88 -13.99 -19.00
N GLU A 231 -8.08 -14.11 -18.41
CA GLU A 231 -8.32 -13.67 -17.03
C GLU A 231 -7.37 -14.37 -16.05
N ARG A 232 -7.22 -15.69 -16.17
CA ARG A 232 -6.30 -16.48 -15.32
C ARG A 232 -4.85 -16.04 -15.49
N TYR A 233 -4.41 -15.79 -16.74
CA TYR A 233 -3.06 -15.34 -17.02
C TYR A 233 -2.79 -13.93 -16.47
N ALA A 234 -3.75 -13.01 -16.63
CA ALA A 234 -3.68 -11.66 -16.09
C ALA A 234 -3.59 -11.67 -14.55
N ARG A 235 -4.47 -12.43 -13.87
CA ARG A 235 -4.43 -12.60 -12.41
C ARG A 235 -3.14 -13.27 -11.93
N TRP A 236 -2.64 -14.27 -12.67
CA TRP A 236 -1.34 -14.88 -12.38
C TRP A 236 -0.20 -13.87 -12.50
N THR A 237 -0.22 -13.03 -13.54
CA THR A 237 0.80 -11.99 -13.76
C THR A 237 0.81 -11.00 -12.60
N LEU A 238 -0.35 -10.45 -12.22
CA LEU A 238 -0.49 -9.56 -11.06
C LEU A 238 0.08 -10.20 -9.79
N ARG A 239 -0.31 -11.46 -9.51
CA ARG A 239 0.19 -12.18 -8.34
C ARG A 239 1.72 -12.37 -8.41
N ALA A 240 2.25 -12.80 -9.55
CA ALA A 240 3.66 -13.12 -9.71
C ALA A 240 4.54 -11.87 -9.58
N THR A 241 4.15 -10.76 -10.21
CA THR A 241 4.90 -9.50 -10.14
C THR A 241 4.83 -8.90 -8.75
N ALA A 242 3.66 -8.88 -8.10
CA ALA A 242 3.53 -8.34 -6.75
C ALA A 242 4.25 -9.20 -5.69
N VAL A 243 4.24 -10.54 -5.81
CA VAL A 243 5.04 -11.41 -4.92
C VAL A 243 6.54 -11.23 -5.17
N GLY A 244 6.94 -11.09 -6.44
CA GLY A 244 8.32 -10.78 -6.81
C GLY A 244 8.80 -9.46 -6.22
N GLY A 245 8.01 -8.39 -6.36
CA GLY A 245 8.25 -7.08 -5.77
C GLY A 245 8.39 -7.16 -4.25
N ALA A 246 7.47 -7.86 -3.59
CA ALA A 246 7.56 -8.08 -2.14
C ALA A 246 8.84 -8.82 -1.72
N SER A 247 9.31 -9.76 -2.54
CA SER A 247 10.59 -10.45 -2.30
C SER A 247 11.78 -9.50 -2.40
N LEU A 248 11.77 -8.56 -3.36
CA LEU A 248 12.81 -7.54 -3.51
C LEU A 248 12.81 -6.55 -2.34
N VAL A 249 11.62 -6.08 -1.92
CA VAL A 249 11.49 -5.17 -0.76
C VAL A 249 12.04 -5.82 0.52
N ARG A 250 11.77 -7.11 0.72
CA ARG A 250 12.27 -7.88 1.88
C ARG A 250 13.74 -8.28 1.78
N SER A 251 14.30 -8.33 0.58
CA SER A 251 15.68 -8.76 0.41
C SER A 251 16.64 -7.75 1.04
N PRO A 252 17.66 -8.19 1.79
CA PRO A 252 18.65 -7.29 2.39
C PRO A 252 19.56 -6.75 1.27
N GLY A 253 19.10 -5.71 0.59
CA GLY A 253 19.94 -4.91 -0.32
C GLY A 253 20.82 -3.91 0.44
N LEU A 254 20.80 -3.93 1.77
CA LEU A 254 21.57 -3.03 2.64
C LEU A 254 22.72 -3.78 3.30
N ASP A 255 23.83 -3.08 3.51
CA ASP A 255 24.93 -3.59 4.32
C ASP A 255 24.40 -4.03 5.71
N PRO A 256 24.78 -5.22 6.23
CA PRO A 256 24.28 -5.72 7.52
C PRO A 256 24.56 -4.80 8.71
N THR A 257 25.55 -3.91 8.61
CA THR A 257 25.87 -2.90 9.63
C THR A 257 24.88 -1.75 9.56
N VAL A 258 24.56 -1.28 8.36
CA VAL A 258 23.52 -0.26 8.12
C VAL A 258 22.16 -0.79 8.58
N LEU A 259 21.81 -2.03 8.23
CA LEU A 259 20.55 -2.64 8.67
C LEU A 259 20.45 -2.75 10.21
N ARG A 260 21.55 -3.08 10.88
CA ARG A 260 21.60 -3.11 12.36
C ARG A 260 21.47 -1.72 12.97
N ALA A 261 22.08 -0.71 12.35
CA ALA A 261 21.94 0.68 12.78
C ALA A 261 20.48 1.15 12.64
N LEU A 262 19.86 0.93 11.47
CA LEU A 262 18.44 1.24 11.23
C LEU A 262 17.53 0.57 12.27
N ARG A 263 17.69 -0.74 12.48
CA ARG A 263 16.91 -1.47 13.51
C ARG A 263 17.14 -0.97 14.93
N ARG A 264 18.34 -0.46 15.24
CA ARG A 264 18.62 0.14 16.55
C ARG A 264 17.88 1.46 16.71
N VAL A 265 17.83 2.28 15.67
CA VAL A 265 17.07 3.54 15.67
C VAL A 265 15.59 3.26 15.95
N GLU A 266 14.98 2.30 15.24
CA GLU A 266 13.57 1.94 15.44
C GLU A 266 13.30 1.45 16.87
N ARG A 267 14.19 0.63 17.44
CA ARG A 267 14.06 0.14 18.82
C ARG A 267 14.18 1.24 19.87
N VAL A 268 14.97 2.28 19.61
CA VAL A 268 15.19 3.39 20.55
C VAL A 268 14.03 4.37 20.55
N ARG A 269 13.51 4.71 19.36
CA ARG A 269 12.36 5.62 19.20
C ARG A 269 11.03 4.96 19.56
N GLY A 270 10.91 3.64 19.33
CA GLY A 270 9.65 2.93 19.50
C GLY A 270 8.66 3.21 18.38
N GLU A 271 7.67 2.33 18.24
CA GLU A 271 6.78 2.30 17.07
C GLU A 271 5.79 3.47 17.02
N ALA A 272 5.26 3.89 18.18
CA ALA A 272 4.40 5.06 18.29
C ALA A 272 5.08 6.34 17.78
N GLU A 273 6.33 6.62 18.21
CA GLU A 273 7.07 7.81 17.77
C GLU A 273 7.29 7.80 16.25
N MET A 274 7.54 6.62 15.67
CA MET A 274 7.73 6.49 14.22
C MET A 274 6.47 6.82 13.43
N LEU A 275 5.33 6.32 13.89
CA LEU A 275 4.03 6.58 13.28
C LEU A 275 3.63 8.05 13.42
N ASP A 276 3.93 8.68 14.55
CA ASP A 276 3.68 10.11 14.77
C ASP A 276 4.52 11.00 13.84
N VAL A 277 5.80 10.68 13.63
CA VAL A 277 6.64 11.42 12.67
C VAL A 277 6.10 11.29 11.26
N LEU A 278 5.70 10.08 10.86
CA LEU A 278 5.11 9.81 9.55
C LEU A 278 3.83 10.64 9.33
N GLU A 279 2.91 10.63 10.29
CA GLU A 279 1.68 11.40 10.21
C GLU A 279 1.95 12.91 10.10
N ARG A 280 2.78 13.47 10.99
CA ARG A 280 3.05 14.92 11.00
C ARG A 280 3.60 15.42 9.66
N ARG A 281 4.45 14.64 9.00
CA ARG A 281 5.02 14.99 7.70
C ARG A 281 4.01 14.87 6.56
N LEU A 282 3.22 13.80 6.56
CA LEU A 282 2.12 13.63 5.62
C LEU A 282 1.08 14.76 5.74
N ASP A 283 0.81 15.23 6.95
CA ASP A 283 -0.09 16.37 7.18
C ASP A 283 0.50 17.68 6.66
N ALA A 284 1.78 17.93 6.90
CA ALA A 284 2.47 19.14 6.44
C ALA A 284 2.51 19.26 4.91
N ALA A 285 2.73 18.16 4.19
CA ALA A 285 2.86 18.16 2.74
C ALA A 285 1.56 18.49 1.98
N VAL A 286 0.42 18.40 2.65
CA VAL A 286 -0.87 18.74 2.04
C VAL A 286 -1.37 20.13 2.47
N SER A 287 -0.89 20.64 3.60
CA SER A 287 -1.19 22.02 4.01
C SER A 287 -0.37 23.07 3.23
N ALA A 288 0.58 22.64 2.41
CA ALA A 288 1.44 23.47 1.56
C ALA A 288 0.87 23.58 0.13
#